data_AF-A0A9Q0PC90-F1
#
_entry.id   AF-A0A9Q0PC90-F1
#
_cell.length_a   1.000
_cell.length_b   1.000
_cell.length_c   1.000
_cell.angle_alpha   90.00
_cell.angle_beta   90.00
_cell.angle_gamma   90.00
#
_symmetry.space_group_name_H-M   'P 1'
#
loop_
_entity.id
_entity.type
_entity.pdbx_description
1 polymer ?
#
loop_
_entity_poly.entity_id
_entity_poly.type
_entity_poly.pdbx_seq_one_letter_code
_entity_poly.pdbx_strand_id
1 'polypeptide(L)'
;MDQSLPCKAIFLVATTLLVLLQIPFISAIGINYGLNGDNLPAPPAVTDLYGRCNIPSIQLFEPRPEVLRALRGKPLQVILGTRNEDMKNLAATLDAANSWVADNIAPTDLMLTSRILQ
;
A
#
# COMPACT_ATOMS: atom_id res chain seq x y z
N MET A 1 -50.53 -26.97 -10.18
CA MET A 1 -49.52 -25.95 -10.51
C MET A 1 -48.95 -25.43 -9.21
N ASP A 2 -47.70 -25.79 -8.91
CA ASP A 2 -47.03 -25.45 -7.64
C ASP A 2 -46.62 -23.97 -7.64
N GLN A 3 -47.45 -23.13 -7.00
CA GLN A 3 -47.22 -21.69 -6.86
C GLN A 3 -46.04 -21.35 -5.92
N SER A 4 -45.37 -22.33 -5.31
CA SER A 4 -44.24 -22.08 -4.40
C SER A 4 -42.90 -21.89 -5.12
N LEU A 5 -42.77 -22.33 -6.38
CA LEU A 5 -41.56 -22.12 -7.21
C LEU A 5 -41.18 -20.64 -7.38
N PRO A 6 -42.08 -19.70 -7.73
CA PRO A 6 -41.72 -18.29 -7.91
C PRO A 6 -41.24 -17.65 -6.60
N CYS A 7 -41.85 -17.99 -5.45
CA CYS A 7 -41.44 -17.43 -4.15
C CYS A 7 -40.02 -17.87 -3.76
N LYS A 8 -39.67 -19.15 -3.99
CA LYS A 8 -38.31 -19.65 -3.72
C LYS A 8 -37.27 -19.02 -4.64
N ALA A 9 -37.62 -18.82 -5.92
CA ALA A 9 -36.75 -18.14 -6.87
C ALA A 9 -36.53 -16.67 -6.50
N ILE A 10 -37.59 -15.96 -6.09
CA ILE A 10 -37.49 -14.57 -5.63
C ILE A 10 -36.59 -14.46 -4.39
N PHE A 11 -36.78 -15.35 -3.41
CA PHE A 11 -35.92 -15.38 -2.22
C PHE A 11 -34.45 -15.63 -2.59
N LEU A 12 -34.17 -16.61 -3.46
CA LEU A 12 -32.82 -16.92 -3.92
C LEU A 12 -32.16 -15.72 -4.63
N VAL A 13 -32.90 -15.06 -5.52
CA VAL A 13 -32.40 -13.89 -6.26
C VAL A 13 -32.17 -12.71 -5.32
N ALA A 14 -33.09 -12.45 -4.38
CA ALA A 14 -32.95 -11.37 -3.41
C ALA A 14 -31.76 -11.58 -2.47
N THR A 15 -31.54 -12.81 -1.99
CA THR A 15 -30.36 -13.13 -1.17
C THR A 15 -29.07 -13.02 -1.96
N THR A 16 -29.05 -13.45 -3.22
CA THR A 16 -27.86 -13.35 -4.08
C THR A 16 -27.52 -11.89 -4.37
N LEU A 17 -28.53 -11.06 -4.67
CA LEU A 17 -28.34 -9.62 -4.87
C LEU A 17 -27.85 -8.92 -3.60
N LEU A 18 -28.41 -9.25 -2.43
CA LEU A 18 -27.95 -8.69 -1.15
C LEU A 18 -26.49 -9.05 -0.84
N VAL A 19 -26.06 -10.28 -1.15
CA VAL A 19 -24.66 -10.72 -1.00
C VAL A 19 -23.74 -9.98 -1.98
N LEU A 20 -24.16 -9.79 -3.23
CA LEU A 20 -23.37 -9.06 -4.23
C LEU A 20 -23.18 -7.57 -3.86
N LEU A 21 -24.16 -6.96 -3.19
CA LEU A 21 -24.08 -5.58 -2.70
C LEU A 21 -23.11 -5.40 -1.52
N GLN A 22 -22.72 -6.50 -0.85
CA GLN A 22 -21.75 -6.46 0.25
C GLN A 22 -20.29 -6.61 -0.21
N ILE A 23 -20.03 -6.86 -1.50
CA ILE A 23 -18.65 -6.97 -2.00
C ILE A 23 -18.04 -5.56 -2.02
N PRO A 24 -17.03 -5.27 -1.17
CA PRO A 24 -16.35 -3.99 -1.21
C PRO A 24 -15.60 -3.87 -2.54
N PHE A 25 -15.97 -2.89 -3.36
CA PHE A 25 -15.21 -2.53 -4.55
C PHE A 25 -13.95 -1.77 -4.11
N ILE A 26 -12.87 -2.50 -3.85
CA ILE A 26 -11.58 -1.92 -3.48
C ILE A 26 -10.80 -1.68 -4.77
N SER A 27 -10.88 -0.47 -5.31
CA SER A 27 -9.82 0.01 -6.20
C SER A 27 -8.62 0.37 -5.34
N ALA A 28 -7.55 -0.44 -5.40
CA ALA A 28 -6.30 -0.12 -4.75
C ALA A 28 -5.66 1.08 -5.46
N ILE A 29 -5.88 2.29 -4.92
CA ILE A 29 -5.25 3.52 -5.39
C ILE A 29 -3.97 3.74 -4.57
N GLY A 30 -2.85 3.90 -5.27
CA GLY A 30 -1.59 4.33 -4.66
C GLY A 30 -1.20 5.71 -5.17
N ILE A 31 -0.44 6.45 -4.37
CA ILE A 31 0.12 7.75 -4.78
C ILE A 31 1.64 7.80 -4.57
N ASN A 32 2.30 8.64 -5.35
CA ASN A 32 3.72 8.92 -5.18
C ASN A 32 3.92 10.02 -4.14
N TYR A 33 4.77 9.77 -3.12
CA TYR A 33 5.20 10.81 -2.20
C TYR A 33 6.53 11.41 -2.68
N GLY A 34 6.43 12.39 -3.59
CA GLY A 34 7.58 13.14 -4.10
C GLY A 34 8.13 14.13 -3.06
N LEU A 35 9.46 14.17 -2.93
CA LEU A 35 10.17 15.02 -1.95
C LEU A 35 11.05 16.08 -2.62
N ASN A 36 10.98 16.22 -3.94
CA ASN A 36 11.72 17.22 -4.71
C ASN A 36 10.92 18.52 -4.77
N GLY A 37 10.82 19.22 -3.66
CA GLY A 37 10.14 20.51 -3.55
C GLY A 37 10.66 21.30 -2.35
N ASP A 38 10.54 22.63 -2.42
CA ASP A 38 11.09 23.57 -1.43
C ASP A 38 10.05 24.05 -0.40
N ASN A 39 8.77 23.79 -0.66
CA ASN A 39 7.64 24.24 0.15
C ASN A 39 6.73 23.09 0.63
N LEU A 40 7.27 21.86 0.67
CA LEU A 40 6.51 20.68 1.04
C LEU A 40 6.16 20.67 2.54
N PRO A 41 4.97 20.20 2.93
CA PRO A 41 4.63 20.00 4.33
C PRO A 41 5.56 18.96 5.00
N ALA A 42 5.73 19.08 6.32
CA ALA A 42 6.51 18.10 7.09
C ALA A 42 5.88 16.69 7.00
N PRO A 43 6.67 15.60 7.04
CA PRO A 43 6.15 14.25 6.85
C PRO A 43 4.95 13.85 7.72
N PRO A 44 4.90 14.18 9.03
CA PRO A 44 3.72 13.88 9.84
C PRO A 44 2.42 14.47 9.27
N ALA A 45 2.45 15.72 8.81
CA ALA A 45 1.29 16.38 8.22
C ALA A 45 0.83 15.70 6.93
N VAL A 46 1.78 15.23 6.11
CA VAL A 46 1.46 14.46 4.89
C VAL A 46 0.89 13.09 5.22
N THR A 47 1.44 12.37 6.20
CA THR A 47 0.91 11.05 6.60
C THR A 47 -0.50 11.14 7.20
N ASP A 48 -0.79 12.22 7.92
CA ASP A 48 -2.13 12.46 8.44
C ASP A 48 -3.12 12.83 7.33
N LEU A 49 -2.68 13.56 6.31
CA LEU A 49 -3.47 13.81 5.10
C LEU A 49 -3.84 12.49 4.40
N TYR A 50 -2.90 11.56 4.26
CA TYR A 50 -3.17 10.26 3.64
C TYR A 50 -4.22 9.45 4.40
N GLY A 51 -4.16 9.48 5.74
CA GLY A 51 -5.19 8.88 6.58
C GLY A 51 -6.57 9.53 6.37
N ARG A 52 -6.65 10.87 6.30
CA ARG A 52 -7.91 11.60 6.06
C ARG A 52 -8.50 11.34 4.67
N CYS A 53 -7.64 11.19 3.66
CA CYS A 53 -8.04 10.90 2.28
C CYS A 53 -8.28 9.40 2.02
N ASN A 54 -8.13 8.56 3.05
CA ASN A 54 -8.31 7.11 2.97
C ASN A 54 -7.46 6.46 1.87
N ILE A 55 -6.23 6.96 1.70
CA ILE A 55 -5.25 6.48 0.73
C ILE A 55 -4.62 5.19 1.29
N PRO A 56 -4.74 4.04 0.61
CA PRO A 56 -4.29 2.76 1.17
C PRO A 56 -2.80 2.46 0.93
N SER A 57 -2.17 3.11 -0.06
CA SER A 57 -0.79 2.79 -0.46
C SER A 57 -0.03 4.03 -0.93
N ILE A 58 1.26 4.06 -0.65
CA ILE A 58 2.17 5.09 -1.13
C ILE A 58 3.45 4.50 -1.71
N GLN A 59 4.06 5.23 -2.64
CA GLN A 59 5.36 4.92 -3.20
C GLN A 59 6.37 6.01 -2.83
N LEU A 60 7.50 5.59 -2.27
CA LEU A 60 8.71 6.39 -2.08
C LEU A 60 9.75 5.94 -3.09
N PHE A 61 10.45 6.88 -3.71
CA PHE A 61 11.47 6.56 -4.72
C PHE A 61 12.82 6.18 -4.12
N GLU A 62 13.07 6.58 -2.87
CA GLU A 62 14.30 6.26 -2.15
C GLU A 62 14.10 6.23 -0.63
N PRO A 63 15.01 5.62 0.14
CA PRO A 63 14.96 5.62 1.60
C PRO A 63 15.09 7.03 2.18
N ARG A 64 14.07 7.41 2.96
CA ARG A 64 13.92 8.71 3.63
C ARG A 64 13.55 8.49 5.10
N PRO A 65 14.53 8.44 6.02
CA PRO A 65 14.32 8.03 7.41
C PRO A 65 13.24 8.83 8.14
N GLU A 66 13.15 10.13 7.89
CA GLU A 66 12.17 11.03 8.48
C GLU A 66 10.73 10.71 8.05
N VAL A 67 10.53 10.32 6.79
CA VAL A 67 9.23 9.92 6.24
C VAL A 67 8.85 8.54 6.74
N LEU A 68 9.78 7.59 6.67
CA LEU A 68 9.60 6.22 7.14
C LEU A 68 9.23 6.17 8.63
N ARG A 69 9.82 7.04 9.45
CA ARG A 69 9.46 7.21 10.86
C ARG A 69 8.03 7.75 11.04
N ALA A 70 7.60 8.70 10.22
CA ALA A 70 6.24 9.25 10.29
C ALA A 70 5.15 8.24 9.86
N LEU A 71 5.51 7.30 9.00
CA LEU A 71 4.61 6.23 8.52
C LEU A 71 4.45 5.08 9.51
N ARG A 72 5.32 4.98 10.53
CA ARG A 72 5.33 3.86 11.46
C ARG A 72 3.99 3.73 12.19
N GLY A 73 3.42 2.53 12.19
CA GLY A 73 2.14 2.23 12.81
C GLY A 73 0.91 2.77 12.08
N LYS A 74 1.07 3.41 10.91
CA LYS A 74 -0.06 3.80 10.06
C LYS A 74 -0.52 2.58 9.23
N PRO A 75 -1.82 2.43 8.96
CA PRO A 75 -2.35 1.32 8.15
C PRO A 75 -2.16 1.58 6.64
N LEU A 76 -0.94 1.98 6.24
CA LEU A 76 -0.57 2.32 4.87
C LEU A 76 0.40 1.26 4.34
N GLN A 77 0.15 0.78 3.12
CA GLN A 77 1.16 0.01 2.39
C GLN A 77 2.22 0.98 1.84
N VAL A 78 3.49 0.61 1.95
CA VAL A 78 4.60 1.43 1.47
C VAL A 78 5.42 0.62 0.48
N ILE A 79 5.54 1.13 -0.74
CA ILE A 79 6.50 0.68 -1.74
C ILE A 79 7.73 1.56 -1.61
N LEU A 80 8.89 0.96 -1.34
CA LEU A 80 10.16 1.68 -1.18
C LEU A 80 11.10 1.38 -2.35
N GLY A 81 11.44 2.42 -3.11
CA GLY A 81 12.46 2.38 -4.15
C GLY A 81 13.87 2.46 -3.59
N THR A 82 14.84 2.10 -4.44
CA THR A 82 16.26 2.25 -4.20
C THR A 82 16.76 3.51 -4.90
N ARG A 83 17.90 4.07 -4.46
CA ARG A 83 18.52 5.15 -5.21
C ARG A 83 19.18 4.61 -6.47
N ASN A 84 19.18 5.40 -7.55
CA ASN A 84 19.80 4.98 -8.81
C ASN A 84 21.30 4.72 -8.65
N GLU A 85 21.98 5.49 -7.81
CA GLU A 85 23.39 5.30 -7.47
C GLU A 85 23.67 3.97 -6.75
N ASP A 86 22.70 3.43 -5.99
CA ASP A 86 22.85 2.18 -5.25
C ASP A 86 22.70 0.95 -6.17
N MET A 87 22.06 1.09 -7.33
CA MET A 87 21.74 -0.06 -8.20
C MET A 87 22.95 -0.91 -8.60
N LYS A 88 24.09 -0.27 -8.89
CA LYS A 88 25.32 -1.00 -9.24
C LYS A 88 25.83 -1.85 -8.07
N ASN A 89 25.76 -1.32 -6.85
CA ASN A 89 26.21 -2.03 -5.65
C ASN A 89 25.23 -3.15 -5.29
N LEU A 90 23.93 -2.88 -5.40
CA LEU A 90 22.88 -3.88 -5.19
C LEU A 90 23.01 -5.07 -6.13
N ALA A 91 23.36 -4.82 -7.38
CA ALA A 91 23.57 -5.88 -8.38
C ALA A 91 24.91 -6.62 -8.23
N ALA A 92 25.84 -6.11 -7.41
CA ALA A 92 27.20 -6.65 -7.34
C ALA A 92 27.26 -7.97 -6.56
N THR A 93 26.58 -8.07 -5.42
CA THR A 93 26.60 -9.26 -4.55
C THR A 93 25.30 -9.40 -3.77
N LEU A 94 24.98 -10.63 -3.35
CA LEU A 94 23.86 -10.89 -2.45
C LEU A 94 24.05 -10.18 -1.09
N ASP A 95 25.28 -10.11 -0.59
CA ASP A 95 25.58 -9.45 0.69
C ASP A 95 25.34 -7.93 0.64
N ALA A 96 25.63 -7.28 -0.50
CA ALA A 96 25.30 -5.88 -0.70
C ALA A 96 23.79 -5.64 -0.71
N ALA A 97 23.02 -6.50 -1.38
CA ALA A 97 21.55 -6.44 -1.37
C ALA A 97 20.98 -6.69 0.04
N ASN A 98 21.50 -7.69 0.75
CA ASN A 98 21.10 -8.00 2.13
C ASN A 98 21.38 -6.83 3.09
N SER A 99 22.56 -6.20 2.96
CA SER A 99 22.91 -5.03 3.77
C SER A 99 21.96 -3.87 3.51
N TRP A 100 21.63 -3.60 2.24
CA TRP A 100 20.68 -2.55 1.91
C TRP A 100 19.29 -2.80 2.50
N VAL A 101 18.80 -4.04 2.48
CA VAL A 101 17.53 -4.40 3.13
C VAL A 101 17.62 -4.20 4.65
N ALA A 102 18.72 -4.63 5.28
CA ALA A 102 18.94 -4.45 6.71
C ALA A 102 18.96 -2.97 7.13
N ASP A 103 19.48 -2.09 6.27
CA ASP A 103 19.60 -0.66 6.57
C ASP A 103 18.31 0.12 6.29
N ASN A 104 17.53 -0.28 5.27
CA ASN A 104 16.42 0.53 4.75
C ASN A 104 15.02 -0.04 5.01
N ILE A 105 14.91 -1.36 5.24
CA ILE A 105 13.64 -2.09 5.36
C ILE A 105 13.45 -2.61 6.78
N ALA A 106 14.46 -3.26 7.37
CA ALA A 106 14.35 -3.85 8.70
C ALA A 106 14.05 -2.84 9.85
N PRO A 107 14.56 -1.59 9.83
CA PRO A 107 14.28 -0.60 10.89
C PRO A 107 12.85 -0.05 10.83
N THR A 108 12.19 -0.28 9.71
CA THR A 108 10.81 0.11 9.44
C THR A 108 9.91 -1.09 9.68
N ASP A 109 9.39 -1.21 10.89
CA ASP A 109 8.26 -2.08 11.25
C ASP A 109 6.96 -1.61 10.57
N LEU A 110 7.01 -1.46 9.24
CA LEU A 110 5.92 -1.10 8.35
C LEU A 110 5.38 -2.39 7.75
N MET A 111 4.08 -2.45 7.48
CA MET A 111 3.51 -3.48 6.60
C MET A 111 4.02 -3.24 5.17
N LEU A 112 5.26 -3.65 4.91
CA LEU A 112 5.87 -3.61 3.59
C LEU A 112 5.39 -4.85 2.83
N THR A 113 4.47 -4.66 1.89
CA THR A 113 4.13 -5.72 0.95
C THR A 113 5.25 -5.81 -0.07
N SER A 114 6.23 -6.69 0.18
CA SER A 114 7.25 -7.03 -0.81
C SER A 114 6.61 -7.84 -1.95
N ARG A 115 5.84 -7.20 -2.83
CA ARG A 115 5.60 -7.76 -4.17
C ARG A 115 6.75 -7.32 -5.05
N ILE A 116 7.84 -8.09 -4.98
CA ILE A 116 8.80 -8.11 -6.07
C ILE A 116 8.02 -8.58 -7.29
N LEU A 117 7.93 -7.73 -8.32
CA LEU A 117 7.50 -8.13 -9.65
C LEU A 117 8.58 -9.09 -10.18
N GLN A 118 8.35 -10.39 -9.98
CA GLN A 118 8.85 -11.45 -10.85
C GLN A 118 7.68 -11.98 -11.67
#